data_AF-A0A0N1BI92-F1
#
_entry.id   AF-A0A0N1BI92-F1
#
_cell.length_a   1.000
_cell.length_b   1.000
_cell.length_c   1.000
_cell.angle_alpha   90.00
_cell.angle_beta   90.00
_cell.angle_gamma   90.00
#
_symmetry.space_group_name_H-M   'P 1'
#
loop_
_entity.id
_entity.type
_entity.pdbx_description
1 polymer ?
#
loop_
_entity_poly.entity_id
_entity_poly.type
_entity_poly.pdbx_seq_one_letter_code
_entity_poly.pdbx_strand_id
1 'polypeptide(L)'
;MKILPILTLAALVAGCASVSPERTAYAQGQTTFEGFVWFSGEEFLLMDSENRYRAGLQRPCVSGALPRDERRRSGDIGGQMVRITGTTLAWSDDLPGDRYVHEGSIVRNECGASFVILAQTIEAIR
;
A
#
# COMPACT_ATOMS: atom_id res chain seq x y z
N MET A 1 -43.12 -40.74 -29.63
CA MET A 1 -43.15 -39.30 -29.33
C MET A 1 -42.19 -39.09 -28.15
N LYS A 2 -40.89 -38.83 -28.34
CA LYS A 2 -40.22 -37.53 -28.59
C LYS A 2 -40.72 -36.41 -27.68
N ILE A 3 -40.07 -36.20 -26.51
CA ILE A 3 -39.75 -34.87 -25.93
C ILE A 3 -38.48 -35.00 -25.05
N LEU A 4 -37.40 -34.33 -25.49
CA LEU A 4 -36.25 -33.80 -24.73
C LEU A 4 -36.29 -32.28 -24.98
N PRO A 5 -35.54 -31.40 -24.30
CA PRO A 5 -35.07 -31.35 -22.91
C PRO A 5 -35.36 -29.95 -22.28
N ILE A 6 -35.17 -29.75 -20.98
CA ILE A 6 -34.98 -28.40 -20.42
C ILE A 6 -33.69 -28.41 -19.61
N LEU A 7 -32.63 -27.86 -20.21
CA LEU A 7 -31.39 -27.50 -19.53
C LEU A 7 -31.63 -26.21 -18.74
N THR A 8 -31.60 -26.29 -17.42
CA THR A 8 -31.54 -25.13 -16.53
C THR A 8 -30.11 -24.62 -16.48
N LEU A 9 -29.85 -23.51 -17.17
CA LEU A 9 -28.57 -22.82 -17.20
C LEU A 9 -28.41 -22.00 -15.92
N ALA A 10 -27.57 -22.48 -14.98
CA ALA A 10 -27.19 -21.72 -13.79
C ALA A 10 -26.12 -20.69 -14.16
N ALA A 11 -26.52 -19.43 -14.32
CA ALA A 11 -25.60 -18.31 -14.49
C ALA A 11 -25.00 -17.91 -13.14
N LEU A 12 -23.79 -18.39 -12.85
CA LEU A 12 -22.93 -17.87 -11.79
C LEU A 12 -22.43 -16.48 -12.23
N VAL A 13 -23.10 -15.43 -11.75
CA VAL A 13 -22.59 -14.06 -11.87
C VAL A 13 -21.44 -13.93 -10.89
N ALA A 14 -20.21 -14.17 -11.35
CA ALA A 14 -19.01 -13.82 -10.63
C ALA A 14 -18.94 -12.29 -10.55
N GLY A 15 -19.44 -11.72 -9.47
CA GLY A 15 -19.31 -10.30 -9.19
C GLY A 15 -17.83 -9.98 -8.98
N CYS A 16 -17.23 -9.23 -9.91
CA CYS A 16 -15.97 -8.55 -9.67
C CYS A 16 -16.17 -7.62 -8.46
N ALA A 17 -15.65 -8.01 -7.30
CA ALA A 17 -15.61 -7.13 -6.15
C ALA A 17 -14.58 -6.03 -6.47
N SER A 18 -15.08 -4.88 -6.94
CA SER A 18 -14.27 -3.67 -7.03
C SER A 18 -13.82 -3.32 -5.62
N VAL A 19 -12.56 -3.63 -5.28
CA VAL A 19 -11.95 -3.21 -4.01
C VAL A 19 -11.85 -1.70 -4.08
N SER A 20 -12.78 -1.00 -3.43
CA SER A 20 -12.70 0.46 -3.33
C SER A 20 -11.46 0.81 -2.50
N PRO A 21 -10.59 1.72 -2.95
CA PRO A 21 -9.37 2.07 -2.23
C PRO A 21 -9.75 2.55 -0.81
N GLU A 22 -9.08 1.97 0.19
CA GLU A 22 -9.37 2.30 1.58
C GLU A 22 -8.97 3.76 1.84
N ARG A 23 -9.85 4.53 2.47
CA ARG A 23 -9.62 5.97 2.64
C ARG A 23 -8.54 6.17 3.70
N THR A 24 -7.41 6.74 3.29
CA THR A 24 -6.27 7.04 4.18
C THR A 24 -6.33 8.48 4.68
N ALA A 25 -5.61 8.80 5.76
CA ALA A 25 -5.46 10.18 6.25
C ALA A 25 -4.57 11.05 5.35
N TYR A 26 -3.88 10.43 4.39
CA TYR A 26 -2.95 11.08 3.49
C TYR A 26 -3.61 11.37 2.14
N ALA A 27 -3.13 12.41 1.47
CA ALA A 27 -3.64 12.86 0.18
C ALA A 27 -2.56 12.76 -0.89
N GLN A 28 -2.99 12.41 -2.11
CA GLN A 28 -2.12 12.46 -3.28
C GLN A 28 -1.61 13.90 -3.50
N GLY A 29 -0.34 14.05 -3.85
CA GLY A 29 0.32 15.36 -4.01
C GLY A 29 0.90 15.95 -2.72
N GLN A 30 0.66 15.33 -1.55
CA GLN A 30 1.42 15.67 -0.34
C GLN A 30 2.90 15.33 -0.53
N THR A 31 3.76 16.08 0.15
CA THR A 31 5.22 15.88 0.12
C THR A 31 5.83 15.52 1.47
N THR A 32 5.08 15.72 2.55
CA THR A 32 5.47 15.38 3.92
C THR A 32 4.38 14.55 4.56
N PHE A 33 4.79 13.45 5.20
CA PHE A 33 3.90 12.49 5.83
C PHE A 33 4.41 12.17 7.22
N GLU A 34 3.51 12.04 8.18
CA GLU A 34 3.83 11.63 9.55
C GLU A 34 2.95 10.45 9.96
N GLY A 35 3.53 9.49 10.65
CA GLY A 35 2.82 8.28 11.07
C GLY A 35 3.74 7.22 11.65
N PHE A 36 3.15 6.10 12.04
CA PHE A 36 3.87 4.92 12.51
C PHE A 36 4.22 4.03 11.33
N VAL A 37 5.49 3.65 11.25
CA VAL A 37 6.01 2.88 10.12
C VAL A 37 6.11 1.40 10.47
N TRP A 38 5.70 0.54 9.55
CA TRP A 38 5.99 -0.89 9.56
C TRP A 38 6.72 -1.25 8.26
N PHE A 39 7.68 -2.18 8.30
CA PHE A 39 8.36 -2.64 7.08
C PHE A 39 7.93 -4.06 6.68
N SER A 40 7.61 -4.24 5.40
CA SER A 40 7.42 -5.52 4.73
C SER A 40 8.51 -5.65 3.66
N GLY A 41 9.66 -6.19 4.06
CA GLY A 41 10.86 -6.22 3.19
C GLY A 41 11.40 -4.82 2.89
N GLU A 42 11.32 -4.39 1.63
CA GLU A 42 11.76 -3.06 1.17
C GLU A 42 10.64 -2.01 1.20
N GLU A 43 9.39 -2.47 1.33
CA GLU A 43 8.20 -1.60 1.40
C GLU A 43 7.94 -1.19 2.85
N PHE A 44 7.53 0.05 3.05
CA PHE A 44 6.98 0.52 4.30
C PHE A 44 5.46 0.72 4.20
N LEU A 45 4.78 0.47 5.31
CA LEU A 45 3.37 0.74 5.51
C LEU A 45 3.28 1.87 6.53
N LEU A 46 2.74 3.01 6.11
CA LEU A 46 2.58 4.18 6.96
C LEU A 46 1.14 4.26 7.50
N MET A 47 1.01 4.18 8.82
CA MET A 47 -0.25 4.30 9.55
C MET A 47 -0.31 5.66 10.26
N ASP A 48 -1.47 6.30 10.24
CA ASP A 48 -1.69 7.59 10.91
C ASP A 48 -1.81 7.46 12.44
N SER A 49 -2.05 6.26 12.96
CA SER A 49 -2.44 6.01 14.33
C SER A 49 -1.58 4.96 15.04
N GLU A 50 -1.06 5.32 16.21
CA GLU A 50 -0.32 4.42 17.11
C GLU A 50 -1.16 3.21 17.53
N ASN A 51 -2.44 3.45 17.83
CA ASN A 51 -3.35 2.40 18.30
C ASN A 51 -3.53 1.32 17.24
N ARG A 52 -3.58 1.69 15.95
CA ARG A 52 -3.66 0.73 14.85
C ARG A 52 -2.38 -0.08 14.72
N TYR A 53 -1.23 0.60 14.76
CA TYR A 53 0.07 -0.06 14.77
C TYR A 53 0.16 -1.09 15.90
N ARG A 54 -0.16 -0.69 17.14
CA ARG A 54 -0.11 -1.56 18.33
C ARG A 54 -1.11 -2.72 18.27
N ALA A 55 -2.27 -2.51 17.64
CA ALA A 55 -3.27 -3.55 17.42
C ALA A 55 -2.93 -4.49 16.25
N GLY A 56 -1.83 -4.26 15.52
CA GLY A 56 -1.48 -5.00 14.31
C GLY A 56 -2.45 -4.77 13.14
N LEU A 57 -3.23 -3.68 13.18
CA LEU A 57 -4.20 -3.34 12.15
C LEU A 57 -3.52 -2.52 11.05
N GLN A 58 -3.01 -3.20 10.04
CA GLN A 58 -2.20 -2.58 8.99
C GLN A 58 -2.99 -1.60 8.12
N ARG A 59 -4.31 -1.76 7.93
CA ARG A 59 -5.11 -0.88 7.06
C ARG A 59 -6.11 -0.06 7.88
N PRO A 60 -6.48 1.18 7.48
CA PRO A 60 -5.97 1.90 6.33
C PRO A 60 -4.53 2.38 6.56
N CYS A 61 -3.70 2.28 5.52
CA CYS A 61 -2.32 2.77 5.49
C CYS A 61 -1.98 3.26 4.09
N VAL A 62 -0.80 3.85 3.94
CA VAL A 62 -0.20 4.12 2.63
C VAL A 62 1.13 3.40 2.52
N SER A 63 1.29 2.66 1.42
CA SER A 63 2.53 1.97 1.09
C SER A 63 3.56 2.94 0.52
N GLY A 64 4.83 2.63 0.69
CA GLY A 64 5.90 3.36 0.02
C GLY A 64 7.24 2.67 0.10
N ALA A 65 8.25 3.26 -0.52
CA ALA A 65 9.63 2.83 -0.35
C ALA A 65 10.57 4.02 -0.29
N LEU A 66 11.70 3.80 0.39
CA LEU A 66 12.89 4.63 0.30
C LEU A 66 13.80 4.09 -0.82
N PRO A 67 14.74 4.89 -1.33
CA PRO A 67 15.85 4.36 -2.12
C PRO A 67 16.53 3.24 -1.36
N ARG A 68 16.96 2.17 -2.05
CA ARG A 68 17.47 0.96 -1.39
C ARG A 68 18.61 1.25 -0.41
N ASP A 69 19.52 2.15 -0.79
CA ASP A 69 20.65 2.50 0.06
C ASP A 69 20.23 3.36 1.26
N GLU A 70 19.23 4.23 1.12
CA GLU A 70 18.64 4.94 2.26
C GLU A 70 17.88 4.01 3.20
N ARG A 71 17.16 3.01 2.65
CA ARG A 71 16.52 1.99 3.47
C ARG A 71 17.55 1.22 4.31
N ARG A 72 18.71 0.88 3.75
CA ARG A 72 19.78 0.20 4.48
C ARG A 72 20.40 1.09 5.56
N ARG A 73 20.56 2.40 5.30
CA ARG A 73 21.12 3.36 6.25
C ARG A 73 20.18 3.72 7.40
N SER A 74 18.87 3.71 7.16
CA SER A 74 17.85 4.12 8.14
C SER A 74 17.71 3.17 9.34
N GLY A 75 18.35 2.00 9.34
CA GLY A 75 18.32 1.07 10.47
C GLY A 75 16.92 0.54 10.79
N ASP A 76 16.72 0.11 12.04
CA ASP A 76 15.44 -0.38 12.54
C ASP A 76 14.62 0.76 13.16
N ILE A 77 13.85 1.42 12.31
CA ILE A 77 12.86 2.44 12.70
C ILE A 77 11.43 1.86 12.70
N GLY A 78 11.29 0.53 12.60
CA GLY A 78 10.00 -0.14 12.66
C GLY A 78 9.28 0.16 13.98
N GLY A 79 8.01 0.58 13.89
CA GLY A 79 7.16 0.92 15.03
C GLY A 79 7.40 2.27 15.67
N GLN A 80 8.33 3.06 15.14
CA GLN A 80 8.53 4.42 15.59
C GLN A 80 7.59 5.37 14.84
N MET A 81 7.29 6.51 15.47
CA MET A 81 6.66 7.61 14.76
C MET A 81 7.73 8.25 13.86
N VAL A 82 7.45 8.35 12.56
CA VAL A 82 8.37 8.90 11.57
C VAL A 82 7.79 10.12 10.88
N ARG A 83 8.70 10.95 10.37
CA ARG A 83 8.43 11.92 9.32
C ARG A 83 9.08 11.43 8.03
N ILE A 84 8.31 11.43 6.95
CA ILE A 84 8.75 11.05 5.61
C ILE A 84 8.63 12.29 4.71
N THR A 85 9.66 12.55 3.91
CA THR A 85 9.59 13.52 2.82
C THR A 85 9.78 12.81 1.49
N GLY A 86 8.99 13.17 0.50
CA GLY A 86 9.04 12.56 -0.83
C GLY A 86 7.93 13.05 -1.75
N THR A 87 7.53 12.20 -2.68
CA THR A 87 6.44 12.44 -3.61
C THR A 87 5.45 11.29 -3.60
N THR A 88 4.25 11.51 -4.14
CA THR A 88 3.26 10.44 -4.35
C THR A 88 3.28 9.95 -5.79
N LEU A 89 3.14 8.65 -5.99
CA LEU A 89 2.87 8.04 -7.29
C LEU A 89 1.45 7.47 -7.29
N ALA A 90 0.62 7.87 -8.26
CA ALA A 90 -0.69 7.25 -8.45
C ALA A 90 -0.51 5.75 -8.71
N TRP A 91 -1.27 4.91 -8.01
CA TRP A 91 -1.20 3.48 -8.23
C TRP A 91 -2.07 3.06 -9.41
N SER A 92 -1.60 2.08 -10.17
CA SER A 92 -2.33 1.45 -11.25
C SER A 92 -2.12 -0.06 -11.17
N ASP A 93 -3.20 -0.81 -11.29
CA ASP A 93 -3.16 -2.28 -11.30
C ASP A 93 -2.57 -2.84 -12.60
N ASP A 94 -2.30 -2.00 -13.59
CA ASP A 94 -1.67 -2.37 -14.86
C ASP A 94 -0.14 -2.25 -14.82
N LEU A 95 0.46 -1.99 -13.65
CA LEU A 95 1.90 -1.90 -13.49
C LEU A 95 2.57 -3.26 -13.80
N PRO A 96 3.67 -3.28 -14.57
CA PRO A 96 4.36 -4.53 -14.90
C PRO A 96 4.80 -5.34 -13.68
N GLY A 97 4.18 -6.51 -13.49
CA GLY A 97 4.48 -7.40 -12.37
C GLY A 97 3.97 -6.89 -11.02
N ASP A 98 2.89 -6.11 -11.02
CA ASP A 98 2.15 -5.62 -9.85
C ASP A 98 3.04 -4.87 -8.85
N ARG A 99 4.01 -4.12 -9.39
CA ARG A 99 5.02 -3.40 -8.61
C ARG A 99 5.57 -2.18 -9.30
N TYR A 100 6.12 -1.29 -8.49
CA TYR A 100 6.96 -0.18 -8.90
C TYR A 100 8.37 -0.34 -8.32
N VAL A 101 9.40 0.10 -9.05
CA VAL A 101 10.78 0.11 -8.57
C VAL A 101 11.21 1.56 -8.31
N HIS A 102 11.40 1.89 -7.04
CA HIS A 102 11.89 3.19 -6.60
C HIS A 102 13.36 3.09 -6.21
N GLU A 103 14.26 3.53 -7.09
CA GLU A 103 15.71 3.58 -6.84
C GLU A 103 16.27 2.26 -6.25
N GLY A 104 15.84 1.15 -6.86
CA GLY A 104 16.25 -0.20 -6.48
C GLY A 104 15.35 -0.88 -5.45
N SER A 105 14.52 -0.15 -4.71
CA SER A 105 13.51 -0.73 -3.81
C SER A 105 12.22 -1.08 -4.54
N ILE A 106 11.54 -2.14 -4.10
CA ILE A 106 10.27 -2.56 -4.69
C ILE A 106 9.09 -2.10 -3.81
N VAL A 107 8.06 -1.53 -4.45
CA VAL A 107 6.74 -1.22 -3.84
C VAL A 107 5.66 -2.00 -4.58
N ARG A 108 4.78 -2.68 -3.85
CA ARG A 108 3.64 -3.47 -4.33
C ARG A 108 2.28 -2.91 -3.93
N ASN A 109 2.27 -1.83 -3.14
CA ASN A 109 1.05 -1.23 -2.59
C ASN A 109 0.24 -2.22 -1.73
N GLU A 110 0.89 -2.85 -0.75
CA GLU A 110 0.26 -3.77 0.19
C GLU A 110 -0.93 -3.13 0.94
N CYS A 111 -0.92 -1.80 1.12
CA CYS A 111 -2.03 -1.06 1.70
C CYS A 111 -3.27 -0.99 0.79
N GLY A 112 -3.12 -1.16 -0.53
CA GLY A 112 -4.18 -0.98 -1.52
C GLY A 112 -4.74 0.44 -1.56
N ALA A 113 -3.89 1.44 -1.31
CA ALA A 113 -4.26 2.85 -1.44
C ALA A 113 -4.27 3.27 -2.92
N SER A 114 -4.90 4.40 -3.26
CA SER A 114 -4.89 4.92 -4.63
C SER A 114 -3.55 5.50 -5.09
N PHE A 115 -2.59 5.62 -4.17
CA PHE A 115 -1.24 6.08 -4.42
C PHE A 115 -0.26 5.45 -3.43
N VAL A 116 1.03 5.52 -3.78
CA VAL A 116 2.14 5.13 -2.91
C VAL A 116 3.08 6.31 -2.69
N ILE A 117 3.89 6.24 -1.63
CA ILE A 117 4.90 7.25 -1.31
C ILE A 117 6.26 6.81 -1.88
N LEU A 118 6.81 7.62 -2.78
CA LEU A 118 8.21 7.54 -3.21
C LEU A 118 9.02 8.43 -2.26
N ALA A 119 9.49 7.84 -1.17
CA ALA A 119 10.19 8.58 -0.13
C ALA A 119 11.60 8.95 -0.62
N GLN A 120 12.10 10.08 -0.14
CA GLN A 120 13.49 10.51 -0.28
C GLN A 120 14.19 10.36 1.07
N THR A 121 13.51 10.75 2.15
CA THR A 121 14.00 10.64 3.52
C THR A 121 12.94 10.05 4.43
N ILE A 122 13.41 9.39 5.49
CA ILE A 122 12.60 8.96 6.63
C ILE A 122 13.40 9.24 7.89
N GLU A 123 12.74 9.82 8.89
CA GLU A 123 13.38 10.16 10.14
C GLU A 123 12.44 9.82 11.29
N ALA A 124 12.95 9.14 12.31
CA ALA A 124 12.21 8.95 13.55
C ALA A 124 12.06 10.29 14.27
N ILE A 125 10.84 10.60 14.71
CA ILE A 125 10.52 11.87 15.38
C ILE A 125 10.02 11.69 16.81
N ARG A 126 9.68 10.47 17.24
CA ARG A 126 9.45 10.06 18.63
C ARG A 126 9.60 8.56 18.83
#